data_AF-A0AAN5D2H4-F1
#
_entry.id   AF-A0AAN5D2H4-F1
#
_cell.length_a   1.000
_cell.length_b   1.000
_cell.length_c   1.000
_cell.angle_alpha   90.00
_cell.angle_beta   90.00
_cell.angle_gamma   90.00
#
_symmetry.space_group_name_H-M   'P 1'
#
loop_
_entity.id
_entity.type
_entity.pdbx_description
1 polymer ?
#
loop_
_entity_poly.entity_id
_entity_poly.type
_entity_poly.pdbx_seq_one_letter_code
_entity_poly.pdbx_strand_id
1 'polypeptide(L)'
;MEEHRVLVIPYASQREPFVDAPIKLTGQRRIAEFSVAADRQIHLDSRENARILIDKRVNESMKIDLKKGIESFLRQELEEEACLNILLKWACMQEGDSVKEIFDHAEIVGWQGTFRRIATSLFSNDSMGIVVIRVDGVIFLSETQQKYGEQDSRWEEEEPFYLGYSKFKQRHVLTTSSDGRIDHKKPIDNRQSFEVIVRSELVNESTDESISLFVGSSVEALTKEGEAVEFMSIHKDASFWKKNRKDGNILRNANSLLRCHLTDLKWIIFGARNDEFMLTKTKTRGREEFE
;
A
#
# COMPACT_ATOMS: atom_id res chain seq x y z
N MET A 1 -4.48 -18.96 -27.45
CA MET A 1 -4.70 -19.86 -26.30
C MET A 1 -4.24 -19.11 -25.07
N GLU A 2 -5.17 -18.67 -24.24
CA GLU A 2 -4.86 -18.06 -22.95
C GLU A 2 -4.60 -19.19 -21.94
N GLU A 3 -3.42 -19.19 -21.33
CA GLU A 3 -3.06 -20.19 -20.32
C GLU A 3 -3.29 -19.58 -18.94
N HIS A 4 -4.42 -19.89 -18.33
CA HIS A 4 -4.72 -19.48 -16.95
C HIS A 4 -4.10 -20.47 -15.97
N ARG A 5 -3.23 -19.99 -15.09
CA ARG A 5 -2.67 -20.79 -14.00
C ARG A 5 -2.97 -20.11 -12.67
N VAL A 6 -3.65 -20.83 -11.78
CA VAL A 6 -3.79 -20.41 -10.38
C VAL A 6 -2.56 -20.92 -9.65
N LEU A 7 -1.71 -20.01 -9.20
CA LEU A 7 -0.56 -20.37 -8.38
C LEU A 7 -0.97 -20.27 -6.91
N VAL A 8 -1.07 -21.41 -6.25
CA VAL A 8 -1.13 -21.46 -4.78
C VAL A 8 0.32 -21.49 -4.31
N ILE A 9 0.75 -20.47 -3.56
CA ILE A 9 2.07 -20.45 -2.93
C ILE A 9 1.91 -21.15 -1.57
N PRO A 10 2.31 -22.43 -1.42
CA PRO A 10 2.22 -23.11 -0.14
C PRO A 10 3.22 -22.51 0.86
N TYR A 11 2.92 -22.65 2.15
CA TYR A 11 3.86 -22.33 3.22
C TYR A 11 5.17 -23.11 3.02
N ALA A 12 6.30 -22.40 2.93
CA ALA A 12 7.61 -23.00 2.87
C ALA A 12 8.00 -23.52 4.27
N SER A 13 7.66 -24.78 4.56
CA SER A 13 8.07 -25.45 5.81
C SER A 13 9.57 -25.76 5.87
N GLN A 14 10.30 -25.53 4.78
CA GLN A 14 11.75 -25.66 4.72
C GLN A 14 12.36 -24.28 4.43
N ARG A 15 12.95 -23.68 5.46
CA ARG A 15 13.88 -22.57 5.31
C ARG A 15 15.23 -23.13 4.84
N GLU A 16 15.29 -23.63 3.61
CA GLU A 16 16.59 -23.61 2.96
C GLU A 16 16.97 -22.13 2.81
N PRO A 17 18.20 -21.73 3.18
CA PRO A 17 18.62 -20.37 2.96
C PRO A 17 18.48 -20.10 1.47
N PHE A 18 17.67 -19.10 1.10
CA PHE A 18 17.89 -18.41 -0.16
C PHE A 18 19.35 -17.94 -0.08
N VAL A 19 20.23 -18.70 -0.71
CA VAL A 19 21.66 -18.44 -0.83
C VAL A 19 21.80 -17.03 -1.41
N ASP A 20 22.83 -16.30 -0.96
CA ASP A 20 23.25 -14.93 -1.26
C ASP A 20 23.20 -14.51 -2.76
N ALA A 21 22.07 -14.66 -3.43
CA ALA A 21 21.84 -14.08 -4.74
C ALA A 21 21.73 -12.57 -4.50
N PRO A 22 22.63 -11.77 -5.07
CA PRO A 22 22.63 -10.32 -4.86
C PRO A 22 21.50 -9.72 -5.69
N ILE A 23 20.25 -9.95 -5.26
CA ILE A 23 19.05 -9.44 -5.90
C ILE A 23 18.76 -8.08 -5.29
N LYS A 24 18.68 -7.07 -6.16
CA LYS A 24 18.41 -5.68 -5.78
C LYS A 24 17.19 -5.18 -6.53
N LEU A 25 16.34 -4.44 -5.83
CA LEU A 25 15.33 -3.61 -6.48
C LEU A 25 15.96 -2.27 -6.86
N THR A 26 15.87 -1.88 -8.14
CA THR A 26 16.36 -0.58 -8.62
C THR A 26 15.55 0.58 -8.03
N GLY A 27 16.04 1.81 -8.24
CA GLY A 27 15.30 3.01 -7.88
C GLY A 27 13.96 3.08 -8.61
N GLN A 28 12.96 3.69 -7.98
CA GLN A 28 11.61 3.79 -8.53
C GLN A 28 11.51 4.99 -9.46
N ARG A 29 10.87 4.78 -10.62
CA ARG A 29 10.49 5.85 -11.54
C ARG A 29 8.97 5.97 -11.54
N ARG A 30 8.42 7.07 -11.01
CA ARG A 30 6.99 7.38 -11.17
C ARG A 30 6.71 7.64 -12.65
N ILE A 31 5.77 6.90 -13.22
CA ILE A 31 5.39 7.02 -14.65
C ILE A 31 4.01 7.65 -14.82
N ALA A 32 3.11 7.49 -13.85
CA ALA A 32 1.79 8.10 -13.89
C ALA A 32 1.25 8.32 -12.47
N GLU A 33 0.26 9.21 -12.38
CA GLU A 33 -0.56 9.42 -11.19
C GLU A 33 -1.99 9.77 -11.61
N PHE A 34 -2.98 9.36 -10.82
CA PHE A 34 -4.39 9.61 -11.11
C PHE A 34 -5.24 9.58 -9.85
N SER A 35 -6.41 10.20 -9.92
CA SER A 35 -7.40 10.16 -8.86
C SER A 35 -8.53 9.20 -9.23
N VAL A 36 -9.04 8.47 -8.23
CA VAL A 36 -10.21 7.60 -8.35
C VAL A 36 -11.35 8.22 -7.55
N ALA A 37 -12.45 8.55 -8.21
CA ALA A 37 -13.63 9.12 -7.59
C ALA A 37 -14.46 8.05 -6.84
N ALA A 38 -15.43 8.48 -6.04
CA ALA A 38 -16.24 7.59 -5.21
C ALA A 38 -17.11 6.62 -6.02
N ASP A 39 -17.43 6.97 -7.27
CA ASP A 39 -18.13 6.15 -8.27
C ASP A 39 -17.15 5.34 -9.14
N ARG A 40 -15.87 5.29 -8.75
CA ARG A 40 -14.79 4.53 -9.40
C ARG A 40 -14.45 5.02 -10.81
N GLN A 41 -14.79 6.27 -11.14
CA GLN A 41 -14.26 6.97 -12.32
C GLN A 41 -12.80 7.36 -12.09
N ILE A 42 -12.00 7.27 -13.16
CA ILE A 42 -10.57 7.59 -13.15
C ILE A 42 -10.38 8.97 -13.76
N HIS A 43 -9.73 9.86 -13.02
CA HIS A 43 -9.33 11.18 -13.46
C HIS A 43 -7.81 11.17 -13.65
N LEU A 44 -7.37 11.05 -14.91
CA LEU A 44 -5.96 11.03 -15.29
C LEU A 44 -5.25 12.33 -14.91
N ASP A 45 -3.97 12.23 -14.56
CA ASP A 45 -3.10 13.36 -14.21
C ASP A 45 -3.70 14.31 -13.15
N SER A 46 -4.56 13.75 -12.30
CA SER A 46 -5.31 14.50 -11.30
C SER A 46 -4.89 14.12 -9.90
N ARG A 47 -4.67 15.15 -9.07
CA ARG A 47 -4.43 15.05 -7.63
C ARG A 47 -5.63 15.48 -6.79
N GLU A 48 -6.82 15.58 -7.38
CA GLU A 48 -8.00 16.10 -6.65
C GLU A 48 -8.30 15.30 -5.37
N ASN A 49 -8.07 13.99 -5.39
CA ASN A 49 -8.29 13.08 -4.26
C ASN A 49 -7.02 12.84 -3.44
N ALA A 50 -5.89 13.44 -3.83
CA ALA A 50 -4.69 13.44 -3.01
C ALA A 50 -4.92 14.31 -1.76
N ARG A 51 -4.58 13.76 -0.60
CA ARG A 51 -4.60 14.52 0.67
C ARG A 51 -3.23 15.14 0.91
N ILE A 52 -3.18 16.35 1.47
CA ILE A 52 -1.92 17.06 1.72
C ILE A 52 -1.59 17.01 3.21
N LEU A 53 -0.37 16.63 3.56
CA LEU A 53 0.13 16.51 4.92
C LEU A 53 0.16 17.87 5.62
N ILE A 54 -0.28 17.90 6.88
CA ILE A 54 -0.14 19.06 7.76
C ILE A 54 1.15 18.89 8.56
N ASP A 55 2.27 19.41 8.03
CA ASP A 55 3.62 19.23 8.61
C ASP A 55 3.67 19.55 10.11
N LYS A 56 2.97 20.62 10.52
CA LYS A 56 2.90 21.10 11.91
C LYS A 56 2.25 20.11 12.89
N ARG A 57 1.63 19.03 12.42
CA ARG A 57 1.00 18.00 13.27
C ARG A 57 1.82 16.72 13.33
N VAL A 58 2.92 16.63 12.58
CA VAL A 58 3.76 15.44 12.53
C VAL A 58 4.87 15.55 13.56
N ASN A 59 5.22 14.43 14.21
CA ASN A 59 6.15 14.37 15.34
C ASN A 59 5.71 15.13 16.60
N GLU A 60 4.44 15.53 16.66
CA GLU A 60 3.85 16.24 17.79
C GLU A 60 3.16 15.29 18.77
N SER A 61 3.08 15.72 20.03
CA SER A 61 2.19 15.10 21.02
C SER A 61 0.76 15.58 20.76
N MET A 62 -0.18 14.66 20.76
CA MET A 62 -1.59 14.97 20.49
C MET A 62 -2.52 14.08 21.29
N LYS A 63 -3.79 14.46 21.35
CA LYS A 63 -4.84 13.62 21.93
C LYS A 63 -6.00 13.60 20.95
N ILE A 64 -5.95 12.67 20.01
CA ILE A 64 -6.98 12.52 18.99
C ILE A 64 -7.69 11.20 19.22
N ASP A 65 -9.00 11.27 19.40
CA ASP A 65 -9.86 10.09 19.42
C ASP A 65 -9.97 9.52 17.99
N LEU A 66 -9.38 8.33 17.78
CA LEU A 66 -9.43 7.65 16.50
C LEU A 66 -10.77 6.94 16.24
N LYS A 67 -11.68 6.87 17.21
CA LYS A 67 -13.04 6.32 17.04
C LYS A 67 -14.04 7.37 16.56
N LYS A 68 -13.79 8.65 16.83
CA LYS A 68 -14.72 9.73 16.51
C LYS A 68 -15.08 9.77 15.01
N GLY A 69 -16.37 9.70 14.69
CA GLY A 69 -16.91 9.80 13.33
C GLY A 69 -17.08 8.47 12.60
N ILE A 70 -16.82 7.34 13.28
CA ILE A 70 -16.92 6.00 12.69
C ILE A 70 -18.33 5.66 12.24
N GLU A 71 -19.34 6.18 12.93
CA GLU A 71 -20.76 6.06 12.63
C GLU A 71 -21.14 6.66 11.26
N SER A 72 -20.31 7.57 10.76
CA SER A 72 -20.49 8.22 9.46
C SER A 72 -19.48 7.75 8.41
N PHE A 73 -18.71 6.69 8.69
CA PHE A 73 -17.68 6.20 7.77
C PHE A 73 -18.29 5.69 6.46
N LEU A 74 -17.92 6.32 5.35
CA LEU A 74 -18.32 5.90 4.01
C LEU A 74 -17.30 4.89 3.52
N ARG A 75 -17.63 3.62 3.75
CA ARG A 75 -16.79 2.47 3.42
C ARG A 75 -16.89 2.16 1.93
N GLN A 76 -15.77 1.74 1.39
CA GLN A 76 -15.71 1.11 0.08
C GLN A 76 -16.01 -0.38 0.18
N GLU A 77 -16.89 -0.88 -0.69
CA GLU A 77 -17.23 -2.30 -0.75
C GLU A 77 -16.08 -3.09 -1.41
N LEU A 78 -15.69 -4.20 -0.78
CA LEU A 78 -14.53 -5.01 -1.20
C LEU A 78 -14.74 -5.70 -2.56
N GLU A 79 -16.00 -5.95 -2.94
CA GLU A 79 -16.35 -6.55 -4.23
C GLU A 79 -16.03 -5.60 -5.40
N GLU A 80 -16.12 -4.29 -5.19
CA GLU A 80 -15.81 -3.25 -6.20
C GLU A 80 -14.31 -3.00 -6.38
N GLU A 81 -13.47 -3.56 -5.50
CA GLU A 81 -12.01 -3.43 -5.48
C GLU A 81 -11.28 -4.72 -5.81
N ALA A 82 -12.01 -5.81 -6.04
CA ALA A 82 -11.40 -7.09 -6.37
C ALA A 82 -10.46 -6.92 -7.59
N CYS A 83 -9.23 -7.40 -7.42
CA CYS A 83 -8.27 -7.62 -8.50
C CYS A 83 -7.67 -6.35 -9.11
N LEU A 84 -7.35 -6.39 -10.40
CA LEU A 84 -6.63 -5.34 -11.12
C LEU A 84 -7.57 -4.32 -11.78
N ASN A 85 -8.86 -4.31 -11.44
CA ASN A 85 -9.89 -3.56 -12.17
C ASN A 85 -9.56 -2.07 -12.37
N ILE A 86 -9.16 -1.36 -11.32
CA ILE A 86 -8.78 0.06 -11.44
C ILE A 86 -7.55 0.25 -12.33
N LEU A 87 -6.54 -0.63 -12.19
CA LEU A 87 -5.33 -0.59 -13.00
C LEU A 87 -5.62 -0.89 -14.47
N LEU A 88 -6.51 -1.85 -14.75
CA LEU A 88 -6.94 -2.21 -16.10
C LEU A 88 -7.82 -1.11 -16.72
N LYS A 89 -8.70 -0.48 -15.94
CA LYS A 89 -9.46 0.71 -16.38
C LYS A 89 -8.50 1.84 -16.76
N TRP A 90 -7.49 2.11 -15.93
CA TRP A 90 -6.44 3.09 -16.24
C TRP A 90 -5.72 2.74 -17.55
N ALA A 91 -5.36 1.46 -17.73
CA ALA A 91 -4.69 0.97 -18.93
C ALA A 91 -5.54 1.16 -20.20
N CYS A 92 -6.86 0.96 -20.13
CA CYS A 92 -7.77 1.23 -21.25
C CYS A 92 -7.86 2.70 -21.65
N MET A 93 -7.35 3.62 -20.83
CA MET A 93 -7.32 5.05 -21.11
C MET A 93 -5.95 5.52 -21.62
N GLN A 94 -4.95 4.65 -21.70
CA GLN A 94 -3.62 4.99 -22.19
C GLN A 94 -3.53 4.82 -23.71
N GLU A 95 -2.64 5.60 -24.33
CA GLU A 95 -2.21 5.39 -25.70
C GLU A 95 -1.22 4.21 -25.77
N GLY A 96 -1.29 3.41 -26.84
CA GLY A 96 -0.39 2.29 -27.08
C GLY A 96 -1.01 1.24 -27.99
N ASP A 97 -0.20 0.62 -28.85
CA ASP A 97 -0.66 -0.38 -29.82
C ASP A 97 -0.60 -1.80 -29.25
N SER A 98 0.04 -1.98 -28.10
CA SER A 98 0.21 -3.28 -27.43
C SER A 98 0.13 -3.17 -25.91
N VAL A 99 -0.10 -4.30 -25.22
CA VAL A 99 -0.10 -4.36 -23.75
C VAL A 99 1.28 -4.00 -23.23
N LYS A 100 2.34 -4.44 -23.91
CA LYS A 100 3.71 -4.08 -23.54
C LYS A 100 3.93 -2.58 -23.56
N GLU A 101 3.47 -1.86 -24.58
CA GLU A 101 3.63 -0.41 -24.66
C GLU A 101 2.85 0.31 -23.56
N ILE A 102 1.59 -0.07 -23.34
CA ILE A 102 0.75 0.52 -22.28
C ILE A 102 1.38 0.36 -20.89
N PHE A 103 2.02 -0.78 -20.64
CA PHE A 103 2.73 -1.07 -19.39
C PHE A 103 4.24 -0.78 -19.44
N ASP A 104 4.68 0.14 -20.30
CA ASP A 104 6.08 0.64 -20.36
C ASP A 104 7.12 -0.50 -20.40
N HIS A 105 6.83 -1.50 -21.25
CA HIS A 105 7.62 -2.72 -21.47
C HIS A 105 7.90 -3.54 -20.20
N ALA A 106 7.03 -3.46 -19.19
CA ALA A 106 7.14 -4.29 -18.00
C ALA A 106 6.90 -5.78 -18.30
N GLU A 107 7.55 -6.63 -17.52
CA GLU A 107 7.35 -8.08 -17.57
C GLU A 107 6.31 -8.53 -16.56
N ILE A 108 6.21 -7.84 -15.41
CA ILE A 108 5.24 -8.17 -14.35
C ILE A 108 4.48 -6.91 -13.93
N VAL A 109 3.16 -7.01 -13.90
CA VAL A 109 2.21 -5.95 -13.51
C VAL A 109 1.44 -6.39 -12.27
N GLY A 110 1.28 -5.51 -11.29
CA GLY A 110 0.44 -5.77 -10.13
C GLY A 110 0.36 -4.59 -9.16
N TRP A 111 -0.39 -4.79 -8.07
CA TRP A 111 -0.45 -3.82 -6.98
C TRP A 111 0.72 -4.01 -6.02
N GLN A 112 1.19 -2.89 -5.45
CA GLN A 112 2.19 -2.82 -4.39
C GLN A 112 1.94 -3.85 -3.28
N GLY A 113 0.67 -3.98 -2.86
CA GLY A 113 0.26 -4.92 -1.83
C GLY A 113 0.61 -6.37 -2.19
N THR A 114 0.38 -6.77 -3.43
CA THR A 114 0.64 -8.12 -3.92
C THR A 114 2.13 -8.44 -3.97
N PHE A 115 2.95 -7.56 -4.54
CA PHE A 115 4.40 -7.71 -4.51
C PHE A 115 4.94 -7.79 -3.08
N ARG A 116 4.45 -6.92 -2.17
CA ARG A 116 4.85 -6.93 -0.76
C ARG A 116 4.47 -8.24 -0.06
N ARG A 117 3.27 -8.76 -0.29
CA ARG A 117 2.83 -10.04 0.29
C ARG A 117 3.65 -11.21 -0.23
N ILE A 118 3.99 -11.24 -1.52
CA ILE A 118 4.91 -12.25 -2.09
C ILE A 118 6.26 -12.19 -1.38
N ALA A 119 6.87 -11.00 -1.31
CA ALA A 119 8.19 -10.82 -0.72
C ALA A 119 8.25 -11.14 0.78
N THR A 120 7.14 -10.91 1.50
CA THR A 120 7.06 -11.21 2.94
C THR A 120 6.51 -12.59 3.27
N SER A 121 6.15 -13.40 2.27
CA SER A 121 5.57 -14.73 2.47
C SER A 121 6.50 -15.68 3.22
N LEU A 122 7.82 -15.50 3.11
CA LEU A 122 8.83 -16.27 3.85
C LEU A 122 8.82 -15.99 5.38
N PHE A 123 8.24 -14.87 5.78
CA PHE A 123 8.18 -14.40 7.17
C PHE A 123 6.76 -14.40 7.73
N SER A 124 5.74 -14.70 6.90
CA SER A 124 4.34 -14.67 7.27
C SER A 124 3.76 -16.08 7.32
N ASN A 125 2.84 -16.32 8.24
CA ASN A 125 2.05 -17.55 8.30
C ASN A 125 0.74 -17.43 7.50
N ASP A 126 0.49 -16.27 6.88
CA ASP A 126 -0.74 -16.01 6.14
C ASP A 126 -0.71 -16.69 4.77
N SER A 127 -1.71 -17.51 4.49
CA SER A 127 -1.93 -18.05 3.15
C SER A 127 -2.35 -16.95 2.17
N MET A 128 -1.97 -17.08 0.90
CA MET A 128 -2.39 -16.18 -0.17
C MET A 128 -2.66 -16.96 -1.45
N GLY A 129 -3.75 -16.61 -2.15
CA GLY A 129 -3.99 -17.03 -3.52
C GLY A 129 -3.66 -15.89 -4.48
N ILE A 130 -2.99 -16.21 -5.58
CA ILE A 130 -2.70 -15.27 -6.67
C ILE A 130 -3.12 -15.91 -7.99
N VAL A 131 -3.95 -15.21 -8.75
CA VAL A 131 -4.21 -15.47 -10.16
C VAL A 131 -3.11 -14.81 -10.96
N VAL A 132 -2.49 -15.62 -11.82
CA VAL A 132 -1.44 -15.19 -12.73
C VAL A 132 -1.95 -15.37 -14.15
N ILE A 133 -1.94 -14.30 -14.93
CA ILE A 133 -2.38 -14.32 -16.34
C ILE A 133 -1.27 -13.69 -17.17
N ARG A 134 -0.93 -14.32 -18.30
CA ARG A 134 0.00 -13.74 -19.27
C ARG A 134 -0.75 -13.24 -20.49
N VAL A 135 -0.66 -11.96 -20.78
CA VAL A 135 -1.27 -11.32 -21.97
C VAL A 135 -0.18 -10.58 -22.72
N ASP A 136 -0.01 -10.91 -24.00
CA ASP A 136 0.98 -10.27 -24.88
C ASP A 136 2.39 -10.19 -24.23
N GLY A 137 2.81 -11.30 -23.62
CA GLY A 137 4.11 -11.41 -22.97
C GLY A 137 4.20 -10.83 -21.56
N VAL A 138 3.26 -9.99 -21.12
CA VAL A 138 3.21 -9.36 -19.79
C VAL A 138 2.47 -10.24 -18.79
N ILE A 139 3.02 -10.40 -17.58
CA ILE A 139 2.46 -11.22 -16.49
C ILE A 139 1.69 -10.32 -15.52
N PHE A 140 0.40 -10.57 -15.36
CA PHE A 140 -0.46 -9.87 -14.41
C PHE A 140 -0.62 -10.69 -13.14
N LEU A 141 -0.33 -10.07 -12.00
CA LEU A 141 -0.52 -10.64 -10.67
C LEU A 141 -1.74 -10.01 -10.01
N SER A 142 -2.78 -10.81 -9.84
CA SER A 142 -3.94 -10.42 -9.07
C SER A 142 -4.06 -11.34 -7.88
N GLU A 143 -4.10 -10.80 -6.67
CA GLU A 143 -4.58 -11.60 -5.54
C GLU A 143 -5.96 -12.14 -5.87
N THR A 144 -6.15 -13.44 -5.69
CA THR A 144 -7.51 -13.93 -5.60
C THR A 144 -8.03 -13.36 -4.30
N GLN A 145 -9.29 -12.93 -4.32
CA GLN A 145 -10.03 -13.04 -3.09
C GLN A 145 -9.93 -14.52 -2.70
N GLN A 146 -9.01 -14.87 -1.79
CA GLN A 146 -9.52 -15.59 -0.65
C GLN A 146 -10.71 -14.74 -0.25
N LYS A 147 -11.91 -15.22 -0.58
CA LYS A 147 -13.03 -15.13 0.33
C LYS A 147 -12.36 -15.23 1.70
N TYR A 148 -12.13 -14.09 2.36
CA TYR A 148 -12.14 -14.04 3.81
C TYR A 148 -13.58 -14.46 4.11
N GLY A 149 -13.78 -15.78 4.08
CA GLY A 149 -14.96 -16.32 3.40
C GLY A 149 -16.15 -16.25 4.30
N GLU A 150 -17.22 -15.59 3.86
CA GLU A 150 -18.52 -15.62 4.54
C GLU A 150 -18.48 -15.26 6.04
N GLN A 151 -17.35 -14.71 6.48
CA GLN A 151 -16.92 -14.33 7.82
C GLN A 151 -15.46 -13.87 7.66
N ASP A 152 -15.23 -12.66 7.14
CA ASP A 152 -14.05 -11.94 7.59
C ASP A 152 -14.34 -11.50 9.02
N SER A 153 -14.22 -12.44 9.97
CA SER A 153 -14.47 -12.18 11.38
C SER A 153 -13.62 -11.03 11.91
N ARG A 154 -12.57 -10.63 11.19
CA ARG A 154 -11.76 -9.44 11.50
C ARG A 154 -12.55 -8.13 11.38
N TRP A 155 -13.63 -8.04 10.60
CA TRP A 155 -14.44 -6.82 10.50
C TRP A 155 -15.84 -6.95 11.11
N GLU A 156 -16.27 -8.19 11.40
CA GLU A 156 -17.43 -8.46 12.26
C GLU A 156 -17.07 -8.29 13.74
N GLU A 157 -15.82 -8.56 14.11
CA GLU A 157 -15.26 -8.17 15.38
C GLU A 157 -15.03 -6.65 15.39
N GLU A 158 -15.51 -6.00 16.45
CA GLU A 158 -15.37 -4.55 16.63
C GLU A 158 -13.90 -4.10 16.48
N GLU A 159 -12.95 -4.86 17.05
CA GLU A 159 -11.56 -4.43 17.18
C GLU A 159 -10.84 -4.25 15.83
N PRO A 160 -10.81 -5.20 14.89
CA PRO A 160 -10.06 -4.98 13.66
C PRO A 160 -10.78 -4.04 12.68
N PHE A 161 -12.11 -3.86 12.81
CA PHE A 161 -12.81 -2.71 12.23
C PHE A 161 -12.32 -1.36 12.76
N TYR A 162 -12.19 -1.23 14.08
CA TYR A 162 -11.58 -0.04 14.67
C TYR A 162 -10.12 0.14 14.24
N LEU A 163 -9.35 -0.94 14.06
CA LEU A 163 -7.96 -0.85 13.58
C LEU A 163 -7.87 -0.26 12.18
N GLY A 164 -8.68 -0.74 11.23
CA GLY A 164 -8.73 -0.19 9.89
C GLY A 164 -9.17 1.27 9.88
N TYR A 165 -10.27 1.58 10.57
CA TYR A 165 -10.78 2.94 10.70
C TYR A 165 -9.74 3.89 11.33
N SER A 166 -8.99 3.43 12.32
CA SER A 166 -8.02 4.25 13.04
C SER A 166 -6.90 4.79 12.13
N LYS A 167 -6.48 4.01 11.12
CA LYS A 167 -5.53 4.49 10.09
C LYS A 167 -6.16 5.60 9.25
N PHE A 168 -7.40 5.42 8.79
CA PHE A 168 -8.10 6.45 8.01
C PHE A 168 -8.36 7.72 8.81
N LYS A 169 -8.72 7.57 10.10
CA LYS A 169 -8.89 8.69 11.01
C LYS A 169 -7.58 9.42 11.25
N GLN A 170 -6.48 8.69 11.49
CA GLN A 170 -5.15 9.26 11.62
C GLN A 170 -4.74 10.05 10.36
N ARG A 171 -4.91 9.47 9.16
CA ARG A 171 -4.68 10.18 7.90
C ARG A 171 -5.52 11.46 7.84
N HIS A 172 -6.82 11.34 8.07
CA HIS A 172 -7.77 12.43 7.93
C HIS A 172 -7.48 13.60 8.89
N VAL A 173 -6.99 13.35 10.12
CA VAL A 173 -6.62 14.41 11.07
C VAL A 173 -5.24 15.01 10.83
N LEU A 174 -4.35 14.31 10.12
CA LEU A 174 -3.02 14.78 9.80
C LEU A 174 -2.92 15.44 8.42
N THR A 175 -4.02 15.50 7.68
CA THR A 175 -4.04 15.97 6.30
C THR A 175 -5.19 16.94 6.01
N THR A 176 -5.05 17.71 4.93
CA THR A 176 -6.10 18.51 4.30
C THR A 176 -6.54 17.86 2.99
N SER A 177 -7.62 18.37 2.39
CA SER A 177 -7.88 18.17 0.97
C SER A 177 -6.77 18.79 0.09
N SER A 178 -6.78 18.44 -1.19
CA SER A 178 -5.86 18.94 -2.22
C SER A 178 -5.83 20.48 -2.33
N ASP A 179 -6.95 21.15 -2.03
CA ASP A 179 -7.08 22.61 -1.98
C ASP A 179 -6.63 23.24 -0.64
N GLY A 180 -6.05 22.45 0.27
CA GLY A 180 -5.54 22.92 1.57
C GLY A 180 -6.60 23.09 2.65
N ARG A 181 -7.86 22.72 2.42
CA ARG A 181 -8.93 22.86 3.42
C ARG A 181 -8.91 21.73 4.45
N ILE A 182 -9.12 22.12 5.71
CA ILE A 182 -9.32 21.18 6.82
C ILE A 182 -10.79 20.78 6.87
N ASP A 183 -11.08 19.49 6.72
CA ASP A 183 -12.45 18.97 6.60
C ASP A 183 -12.84 17.97 7.69
N HIS A 184 -12.21 18.02 8.87
CA HIS A 184 -12.40 17.06 10.00
C HIS A 184 -13.83 16.85 10.53
N LYS A 185 -14.80 17.63 10.03
CA LYS A 185 -16.23 17.49 10.36
C LYS A 185 -17.00 16.69 9.31
N LYS A 186 -16.41 16.45 8.13
CA LYS A 186 -17.01 15.61 7.09
C LYS A 186 -16.86 14.13 7.47
N PRO A 187 -17.78 13.27 7.01
CA PRO A 187 -17.57 11.84 6.95
C PRO A 187 -16.19 11.49 6.40
N ILE A 188 -15.57 10.46 6.97
CA ILE A 188 -14.39 9.86 6.35
C ILE A 188 -14.90 9.01 5.20
N ASP A 189 -14.47 9.36 3.98
CA ASP A 189 -14.76 8.58 2.78
C ASP A 189 -13.50 7.82 2.36
N ASN A 190 -13.63 6.50 2.24
CA ASN A 190 -12.56 5.63 1.76
C ASN A 190 -12.82 5.08 0.35
N ARG A 191 -13.85 5.54 -0.35
CA ARG A 191 -14.12 5.11 -1.74
C ARG A 191 -13.26 5.84 -2.76
N GLN A 192 -12.82 7.05 -2.39
CA GLN A 192 -11.92 7.87 -3.18
C GLN A 192 -10.47 7.54 -2.85
N SER A 193 -9.62 7.55 -3.87
CA SER A 193 -8.18 7.33 -3.68
C SER A 193 -7.35 8.16 -4.66
N PHE A 194 -6.06 8.28 -4.34
CA PHE A 194 -5.05 8.83 -5.22
C PHE A 194 -4.01 7.73 -5.45
N GLU A 195 -3.80 7.39 -6.71
CA GLU A 195 -2.99 6.27 -7.15
C GLU A 195 -1.75 6.80 -7.86
N VAL A 196 -0.62 6.13 -7.65
CA VAL A 196 0.60 6.32 -8.43
C VAL A 196 1.01 5.02 -9.07
N ILE A 197 1.67 5.13 -10.21
CA ILE A 197 2.26 4.01 -10.91
C ILE A 197 3.76 4.22 -10.96
N VAL A 198 4.50 3.21 -10.53
CA VAL A 198 5.96 3.21 -10.55
C VAL A 198 6.51 2.06 -11.38
N ARG A 199 7.64 2.32 -12.01
CA ARG A 199 8.50 1.31 -12.63
C ARG A 199 9.70 1.06 -11.74
N SER A 200 10.05 -0.21 -11.62
CA SER A 200 11.26 -0.68 -10.96
C SER A 200 11.72 -1.97 -11.61
N GLU A 201 12.91 -2.43 -11.26
CA GLU A 201 13.47 -3.68 -11.77
C GLU A 201 14.05 -4.48 -10.63
N LEU A 202 13.81 -5.79 -10.63
CA LEU A 202 14.54 -6.74 -9.80
C LEU A 202 15.76 -7.21 -10.58
N VAL A 203 16.94 -6.78 -10.18
CA VAL A 203 18.20 -7.09 -10.84
C VAL A 203 18.96 -8.12 -10.03
N ASN A 204 19.39 -9.19 -10.68
CA ASN A 204 20.38 -10.10 -10.15
C ASN A 204 21.78 -9.55 -10.47
N GLU A 205 22.46 -8.97 -9.48
CA GLU A 205 23.76 -8.32 -9.68
C GLU A 205 24.87 -9.31 -10.09
N SER A 206 24.65 -10.62 -9.96
CA SER A 206 25.62 -11.64 -10.43
C SER A 206 25.46 -12.00 -11.90
N THR A 207 24.24 -11.95 -12.44
CA THR A 207 23.96 -12.35 -13.83
C THR A 207 23.64 -11.18 -14.74
N ASP A 208 23.43 -9.98 -14.16
CA ASP A 208 22.91 -8.79 -14.85
C ASP A 208 21.53 -9.02 -15.50
N GLU A 209 20.84 -10.11 -15.10
CA GLU A 209 19.47 -10.37 -15.49
C GLU A 209 18.54 -9.47 -14.66
N SER A 210 17.57 -8.86 -15.32
CA SER A 210 16.57 -8.03 -14.67
C SER A 210 15.15 -8.52 -14.96
N ILE A 211 14.27 -8.32 -14.00
CA ILE A 211 12.83 -8.48 -14.17
C ILE A 211 12.18 -7.12 -14.01
N SER A 212 11.54 -6.66 -15.08
CA SER A 212 10.96 -5.33 -15.15
C SER A 212 9.55 -5.30 -14.52
N LEU A 213 9.36 -4.49 -13.49
CA LEU A 213 8.12 -4.41 -12.69
C LEU A 213 7.31 -3.13 -12.95
N PHE A 214 5.99 -3.29 -13.06
CA PHE A 214 5.01 -2.21 -13.11
C PHE A 214 4.11 -2.31 -11.89
N VAL A 215 4.24 -1.34 -10.99
CA VAL A 215 3.61 -1.39 -9.67
C VAL A 215 2.65 -0.23 -9.51
N GLY A 216 1.35 -0.54 -9.45
CA GLY A 216 0.34 0.41 -8.99
C GLY A 216 0.36 0.52 -7.47
N SER A 217 0.13 1.72 -6.93
CA SER A 217 0.00 1.91 -5.48
C SER A 217 -0.92 3.06 -5.11
N SER A 218 -1.76 2.83 -4.10
CA SER A 218 -2.50 3.89 -3.45
C SER A 218 -1.59 4.69 -2.53
N VAL A 219 -1.66 6.01 -2.65
CA VAL A 219 -0.90 6.97 -1.86
C VAL A 219 -1.84 7.66 -0.89
N GLU A 220 -1.52 7.54 0.41
CA GLU A 220 -2.40 8.03 1.48
C GLU A 220 -2.39 9.56 1.59
N ALA A 221 -1.23 10.19 1.37
CA ALA A 221 -1.10 11.63 1.29
C ALA A 221 0.19 12.04 0.58
N LEU A 222 0.27 13.33 0.27
CA LEU A 222 1.44 14.01 -0.26
C LEU A 222 1.94 15.06 0.74
N THR A 223 3.22 15.35 0.73
CA THR A 223 3.78 16.56 1.35
C THR A 223 3.39 17.78 0.53
N LYS A 224 3.73 19.00 1.00
CA LYS A 224 3.54 20.21 0.19
C LYS A 224 4.42 20.22 -1.05
N GLU A 225 5.56 19.55 -0.98
CA GLU A 225 6.51 19.37 -2.07
C GLU A 225 6.08 18.26 -3.04
N GLY A 226 4.97 17.56 -2.75
CA GLY A 226 4.42 16.51 -3.61
C GLY A 226 5.00 15.11 -3.38
N GLU A 227 5.70 14.89 -2.26
CA GLU A 227 6.34 13.61 -1.94
C GLU A 227 5.32 12.68 -1.27
N ALA A 228 5.30 11.41 -1.65
CA ALA A 228 4.33 10.45 -1.10
C ALA A 228 4.63 10.14 0.38
N VAL A 229 3.58 10.07 1.19
CA VAL A 229 3.64 9.66 2.60
C VAL A 229 2.56 8.64 2.92
N GLU A 230 2.87 7.76 3.87
CA GLU A 230 1.99 6.70 4.32
C GLU A 230 1.78 6.81 5.84
N PHE A 231 0.64 6.34 6.32
CA PHE A 231 0.30 6.30 7.73
C PHE A 231 0.19 4.88 8.24
N MET A 232 0.73 4.64 9.43
CA MET A 232 0.52 3.40 10.17
C MET A 232 0.15 3.73 11.61
N SER A 233 -0.82 3.03 12.19
CA SER A 233 -1.18 3.15 13.61
C SER A 233 -0.66 1.94 14.39
N ILE A 234 0.08 2.17 15.47
CA ILE A 234 0.70 1.12 16.29
C ILE A 234 0.35 1.35 17.76
N HIS A 235 0.05 0.28 18.50
CA HIS A 235 -0.15 0.37 19.94
C HIS A 235 1.08 0.99 20.64
N LYS A 236 0.89 1.93 21.55
CA LYS A 236 1.95 2.73 22.20
C LYS A 236 2.96 1.88 22.98
N ASP A 237 2.53 0.73 23.47
CA ASP A 237 3.35 -0.19 24.27
C ASP A 237 4.06 -1.25 23.41
N ALA A 238 3.84 -1.24 22.09
CA ALA A 238 4.53 -2.11 21.17
C ALA A 238 6.05 -1.91 21.24
N SER A 239 6.81 -3.00 21.08
CA SER A 239 8.28 -3.00 21.09
C SER A 239 8.89 -1.99 20.11
N PHE A 240 8.19 -1.71 19.00
CA PHE A 240 8.52 -0.68 18.01
C PHE A 240 8.86 0.70 18.62
N TRP A 241 8.22 1.08 19.73
CA TRP A 241 8.42 2.37 20.38
C TRP A 241 9.57 2.40 21.39
N LYS A 242 10.12 1.23 21.75
CA LYS A 242 11.18 1.11 22.76
C LYS A 242 12.53 1.39 22.12
N LYS A 243 13.27 2.38 22.65
CA LYS A 243 14.64 2.70 22.22
C LYS A 243 15.54 1.46 22.40
N ASN A 244 16.43 1.21 21.44
CA ASN A 244 17.48 0.17 21.46
C ASN A 244 17.05 -1.28 21.23
N ARG A 245 15.81 -1.57 20.82
CA ARG A 245 15.50 -2.90 20.26
C ARG A 245 15.59 -2.85 18.74
N LYS A 246 16.68 -3.41 18.20
CA LYS A 246 16.77 -3.79 16.78
C LYS A 246 15.66 -4.79 16.39
N ASP A 247 15.04 -5.43 17.39
CA ASP A 247 13.99 -6.46 17.25
C ASP A 247 12.57 -5.91 17.12
N GLY A 248 12.39 -4.67 16.64
CA GLY A 248 11.07 -4.08 16.43
C GLY A 248 10.30 -4.77 15.30
N ASN A 249 9.84 -6.02 15.51
CA ASN A 249 9.10 -6.88 14.57
C ASN A 249 9.69 -6.86 13.15
N ILE A 250 10.63 -7.77 12.85
CA ILE A 250 11.30 -7.92 11.54
C ILE A 250 10.31 -7.83 10.38
N LEU A 251 9.17 -8.52 10.49
CA LEU A 251 8.12 -8.50 9.46
C LEU A 251 7.56 -7.09 9.23
N ARG A 252 7.42 -6.27 10.27
CA ARG A 252 6.95 -4.88 10.14
C ARG A 252 7.97 -3.99 9.47
N ASN A 253 9.24 -4.09 9.85
CA ASN A 253 10.30 -3.33 9.20
C ASN A 253 10.45 -3.74 7.73
N ALA A 254 10.44 -5.04 7.44
CA ALA A 254 10.44 -5.55 6.07
C ALA A 254 9.22 -5.04 5.27
N ASN A 255 8.01 -5.08 5.84
CA ASN A 255 6.83 -4.52 5.19
C ASN A 255 6.94 -3.01 4.94
N SER A 256 7.52 -2.27 5.87
CA SER A 256 7.71 -0.81 5.76
C SER A 256 8.74 -0.48 4.67
N LEU A 257 9.87 -1.18 4.67
CA LEU A 257 10.91 -1.07 3.67
C LEU A 257 10.38 -1.40 2.28
N LEU A 258 9.67 -2.52 2.12
CA LEU A 258 9.04 -2.91 0.86
C LEU A 258 7.99 -1.92 0.37
N ARG A 259 7.27 -1.23 1.27
CA ARG A 259 6.40 -0.12 0.88
C ARG A 259 7.22 1.03 0.28
N CYS A 260 8.30 1.46 0.94
CA CYS A 260 9.21 2.48 0.41
C CYS A 260 9.94 2.06 -0.88
N HIS A 261 10.14 0.76 -1.11
CA HIS A 261 10.84 0.25 -2.29
C HIS A 261 9.92 -0.04 -3.48
N LEU A 262 8.69 -0.48 -3.25
CA LEU A 262 7.73 -0.80 -4.31
C LEU A 262 6.88 0.41 -4.73
N THR A 263 7.15 1.58 -4.13
CA THR A 263 6.50 2.85 -4.41
C THR A 263 7.55 3.95 -4.31
N ASP A 264 7.22 5.18 -4.67
CA ASP A 264 8.09 6.34 -4.46
C ASP A 264 7.81 7.06 -3.13
N LEU A 265 7.43 6.27 -2.13
CA LEU A 265 7.15 6.71 -0.78
C LEU A 265 8.42 7.16 -0.07
N LYS A 266 8.42 8.41 0.39
CA LYS A 266 9.56 8.98 1.11
C LYS A 266 9.52 8.68 2.60
N TRP A 267 8.34 8.77 3.20
CA TRP A 267 8.16 8.67 4.65
C TRP A 267 6.97 7.84 5.06
N ILE A 268 7.12 7.16 6.19
CA ILE A 268 6.02 6.54 6.92
C ILE A 268 5.81 7.27 8.24
N ILE A 269 4.59 7.72 8.49
CA ILE A 269 4.17 8.39 9.71
C ILE A 269 3.45 7.38 10.61
N PHE A 270 4.13 7.01 11.69
CA PHE A 270 3.61 6.11 12.70
C PHE A 270 2.84 6.88 13.77
N GLY A 271 1.60 6.52 14.02
CA GLY A 271 0.79 7.02 15.13
C GLY A 271 0.79 6.05 16.30
N ALA A 272 1.12 6.53 17.50
CA ALA A 272 1.04 5.73 18.73
C ALA A 272 -0.37 5.82 19.33
N ARG A 273 -1.13 4.73 19.29
CA ARG A 273 -2.47 4.64 19.89
C ARG A 273 -2.45 3.88 21.22
N ASN A 274 -3.31 4.22 22.18
CA ASN A 274 -3.56 3.38 23.36
C ASN A 274 -4.73 2.40 23.13
N ASP A 275 -5.11 1.65 24.17
CA ASP A 275 -6.24 0.70 24.16
C ASP A 275 -7.61 1.39 23.95
N GLU A 276 -7.71 2.67 24.30
CA GLU A 276 -8.90 3.50 24.05
C GLU A 276 -8.94 4.05 22.61
N PHE A 277 -7.96 3.72 21.77
CA PHE A 277 -7.77 4.26 20.42
C PHE A 277 -7.51 5.78 20.40
N MET A 278 -6.95 6.33 21.47
CA MET A 278 -6.43 7.69 21.49
C MET A 278 -5.05 7.72 20.83
N LEU A 279 -4.91 8.48 19.75
CA LEU A 279 -3.60 8.83 19.18
C LEU A 279 -2.91 9.83 20.10
N THR A 280 -1.74 9.42 20.60
CA THR A 280 -0.99 10.12 21.65
C THR A 280 0.23 10.89 21.10
N LYS A 281 0.82 10.38 20.03
CA LYS A 281 1.98 10.99 19.35
C LYS A 281 2.12 10.43 17.95
N THR A 282 2.85 11.12 17.10
CA THR A 282 3.32 10.59 15.81
C THR A 282 4.85 10.51 15.78
N LYS A 283 5.40 9.63 14.94
CA LYS A 283 6.81 9.56 14.58
C LYS A 283 6.94 9.32 13.07
N THR A 284 7.64 10.18 12.37
CA THR A 284 8.08 9.94 10.98
C THR A 284 9.28 9.02 10.97
N ARG A 285 9.34 8.11 10.01
CA ARG A 285 10.59 7.44 9.62
C ARG A 285 10.79 7.50 8.12
N GLY A 286 12.03 7.78 7.72
CA GLY A 286 12.49 7.65 6.33
C GLY A 286 12.83 6.22 5.97
N ARG A 287 13.05 5.98 4.68
CA ARG A 287 13.45 4.67 4.14
C ARG A 287 14.73 4.15 4.81
N GLU A 288 15.71 5.03 4.95
CA GLU A 288 17.02 4.79 5.55
C GLU A 288 16.98 4.35 7.03
N GLU A 289 15.85 4.57 7.74
CA GLU A 289 15.67 4.08 9.11
C GLU A 289 15.19 2.62 9.17
N PHE A 290 14.88 2.00 8.01
CA PHE A 290 14.46 0.60 7.90
C PHE A 290 15.50 -0.32 7.25
N GLU A 291 16.52 0.25 6.60
CA GLU A 291 17.71 -0.44 6.05
C GLU A 291 18.69 -0.80 7.19
#